data_AF-A0A956IYC4-F1
#
_entry.id   AF-A0A956IYC4-F1
#
_cell.length_a   1.000
_cell.length_b   1.000
_cell.length_c   1.000
_cell.angle_alpha   90.00
_cell.angle_beta   90.00
_cell.angle_gamma   90.00
#
_symmetry.space_group_name_H-M   'P 1'
#
loop_
_entity.id
_entity.type
_entity.pdbx_description
1 polymer ?
#
loop_
_entity_poly.entity_id
_entity_poly.type
_entity_poly.pdbx_seq_one_letter_code
_entity_poly.pdbx_strand_id
1 'polypeptide(L)' 'ELIAGTTTNWWLGLSDLALEGSFVWVDDAPLDPKIAAWQVGEPNNLNEEDCAERYPTGFWNDAKCALARPTICESPAP' A
#
# COMPACT_ATOMS: atom_id res chain seq x y z
N GLU A 1 8.15 -11.74 8.00
CA GLU A 1 9.56 -11.51 7.65
C GLU A 1 9.74 -10.03 7.34
N LEU A 2 10.69 -9.34 7.97
CA LEU A 2 10.96 -7.93 7.63
C LEU A 2 11.69 -7.91 6.30
N ILE A 3 11.07 -7.35 5.26
CA ILE A 3 11.73 -7.12 3.97
C ILE A 3 12.69 -5.92 4.14
N ALA A 4 13.80 -6.15 4.84
CA ALA A 4 14.86 -5.17 5.05
C ALA A 4 15.98 -5.40 4.03
N GLY A 5 16.39 -4.33 3.32
CA GLY A 5 17.50 -4.37 2.37
C GLY A 5 17.14 -4.60 0.90
N THR A 6 15.86 -4.59 0.53
CA THR A 6 15.43 -4.65 -0.88
C THR A 6 15.33 -3.26 -1.49
N THR A 7 15.75 -3.07 -2.73
CA THR A 7 15.52 -1.84 -3.52
C THR A 7 14.15 -1.82 -4.22
N THR A 8 13.27 -2.76 -3.88
CA THR A 8 12.01 -3.02 -4.57
C THR A 8 10.83 -2.51 -3.75
N ASN A 9 9.83 -1.96 -4.44
CA ASN A 9 8.55 -1.59 -3.86
C ASN A 9 7.63 -2.81 -3.86
N TRP A 10 6.83 -2.96 -2.81
CA TRP A 10 5.98 -4.12 -2.61
C TRP A 10 4.53 -3.71 -2.52
N TRP A 11 3.65 -4.38 -3.24
CA TRP A 11 2.22 -4.17 -3.08
C TRP A 11 1.76 -4.58 -1.68
N LEU A 12 0.98 -3.69 -1.08
CA LEU A 12 0.13 -3.99 0.07
C LEU A 12 -1.24 -4.43 -0.44
N GLY A 13 -1.99 -5.14 0.40
CA GLY A 13 -3.40 -5.45 0.12
C GLY A 13 -4.32 -4.26 0.39
N LEU A 14 -3.95 -3.04 0.02
CA LEU A 14 -4.67 -1.80 0.34
C LEU A 14 -4.86 -0.96 -0.92
N SER A 15 -6.08 -0.45 -1.14
CA SER A 15 -6.44 0.36 -2.32
C SER A 15 -7.62 1.27 -2.03
N ASP A 16 -7.79 2.33 -2.80
CA ASP A 16 -8.98 3.21 -2.80
C ASP A 16 -9.74 3.18 -4.14
N LEU A 17 -9.52 2.12 -4.95
CA LEU A 17 -10.22 1.83 -6.22
C LEU A 17 -11.75 2.03 -6.19
N ALA A 18 -12.39 1.81 -5.04
CA ALA A 18 -13.84 1.96 -4.91
C ALA A 18 -14.28 3.42 -4.72
N LEU A 19 -13.47 4.22 -4.03
CA LEU A 19 -13.73 5.62 -3.72
C LEU A 19 -12.42 6.32 -3.35
N GLU A 20 -11.99 7.23 -4.23
CA GLU A 20 -10.81 8.09 -4.05
C GLU A 20 -10.68 8.66 -2.63
N GLY A 21 -9.49 8.49 -2.05
CA GLY A 21 -9.16 8.94 -0.69
C GLY A 21 -9.71 8.07 0.44
N SER A 22 -10.44 6.99 0.11
CA SER A 22 -10.99 6.01 1.06
C SER A 22 -10.32 4.66 0.88
N PHE A 23 -9.12 4.50 1.45
CA PHE A 23 -8.35 3.26 1.38
C PHE A 23 -9.00 2.13 2.20
N VAL A 24 -9.14 0.98 1.56
CA VAL A 24 -9.73 -0.26 2.10
C VAL A 24 -8.77 -1.42 1.85
N TRP A 25 -8.64 -2.30 2.84
CA TRP A 25 -7.87 -3.53 2.74
C TRP A 25 -8.62 -4.58 1.91
N VAL A 26 -7.92 -5.58 1.39
CA VAL A 26 -8.50 -6.69 0.59
C VAL A 26 -9.53 -7.55 1.34
N ASP A 27 -9.64 -7.38 2.66
CA ASP A 27 -10.64 -8.02 3.53
C ASP A 27 -11.83 -7.09 3.87
N ASP A 28 -11.99 -6.00 3.11
CA ASP A 28 -13.01 -4.95 3.26
C ASP A 28 -12.86 -4.09 4.53
N ALA A 29 -11.78 -4.25 5.31
CA ALA A 29 -11.53 -3.39 6.46
C ALA A 29 -11.09 -1.98 6.01
N PRO A 30 -11.66 -0.89 6.54
CA PRO A 30 -11.18 0.46 6.25
C PRO A 30 -9.80 0.69 6.91
N LEU A 31 -8.95 1.49 6.27
CA LEU A 31 -7.66 1.89 6.85
C LEU A 31 -7.87 2.70 8.14
N ASP A 32 -7.33 2.23 9.28
CA ASP A 32 -7.20 3.07 10.47
C ASP A 32 -6.08 4.12 10.25
N PRO A 33 -6.37 5.43 10.30
CA PRO A 33 -5.36 6.47 10.13
C PRO A 33 -4.19 6.38 11.11
N LYS A 34 -4.35 5.70 12.26
CA LYS A 34 -3.28 5.52 13.25
C LYS A 34 -2.19 4.54 12.83
N ILE A 35 -2.50 3.61 11.91
CA ILE A 35 -1.54 2.64 11.38
C ILE A 35 -1.00 3.06 10.01
N ALA A 36 -1.59 4.09 9.41
CA ALA A 36 -1.18 4.60 8.12
C ALA A 36 0.26 5.11 8.18
N ALA A 37 1.12 4.57 7.31
CA ALA A 37 2.54 4.93 7.24
C ALA A 37 2.89 5.56 5.88
N TRP A 38 2.06 6.49 5.41
CA TRP A 38 2.31 7.21 4.16
C TRP A 38 3.64 7.97 4.18
N GLN A 39 4.32 7.98 3.03
CA GLN A 39 5.45 8.86 2.79
C GLN A 39 4.97 10.32 2.84
N VAL A 40 5.84 11.24 3.24
CA VAL A 40 5.48 12.67 3.25
C VAL A 40 5.07 13.11 1.84
N GLY A 41 3.83 13.57 1.71
CA GLY A 41 3.23 13.97 0.43
C GLY A 41 2.22 12.97 -0.11
N GLU A 42 2.17 11.75 0.43
CA GLU A 42 1.27 10.68 0.00
C GLU A 42 0.05 10.51 0.92
N PRO A 43 -1.06 9.93 0.43
CA PRO A 43 -1.30 9.60 -0.98
C PRO A 43 -1.56 10.85 -1.82
N ASN A 44 -1.07 10.89 -3.06
CA ASN A 44 -1.11 12.07 -3.92
C ASN A 44 -1.93 11.90 -5.20
N ASN A 45 -2.33 10.66 -5.51
CA ASN A 45 -3.08 10.25 -6.69
C ASN A 45 -2.50 10.78 -8.02
N LEU A 46 -1.18 10.64 -8.22
CA LEU A 46 -0.48 11.24 -9.36
C LEU A 46 -0.80 10.51 -10.68
N ASN A 47 -1.78 11.06 -11.40
CA ASN A 47 -2.32 10.51 -12.64
C ASN A 47 -3.07 9.17 -12.45
N GLU A 48 -3.94 9.10 -11.43
CA GLU A 48 -4.83 7.95 -11.16
C GLU A 48 -4.04 6.76 -10.59
N GLU A 49 -3.78 6.82 -9.29
CA GLU A 49 -3.00 5.86 -8.52
C GLU A 49 -3.83 5.31 -7.37
N ASP A 50 -4.37 4.10 -7.53
CA ASP A 50 -5.36 3.58 -6.57
C ASP A 50 -4.84 2.44 -5.66
N CYS A 51 -3.59 1.99 -5.83
CA CYS A 51 -3.03 0.83 -5.11
C CYS A 51 -1.86 1.21 -4.23
N ALA A 52 -1.89 0.83 -2.95
CA ALA A 52 -0.81 1.15 -2.03
C ALA A 52 0.39 0.20 -2.19
N GLU A 53 1.58 0.76 -2.40
CA GLU A 53 2.86 0.08 -2.28
C GLU A 53 3.65 0.57 -1.07
N ARG A 54 4.51 -0.31 -0.54
CA ARG A 54 5.50 0.00 0.48
C ARG A 54 6.87 0.21 -0.20
N TYR A 55 7.48 1.37 0.03
CA TYR A 55 8.86 1.65 -0.34
C TYR A 55 9.86 0.85 0.51
N PRO A 56 11.11 0.68 0.04
CA PRO A 56 12.22 0.14 0.84
C PRO A 56 12.40 0.80 2.21
N THR A 57 12.10 2.09 2.32
CA THR A 57 12.17 2.87 3.57
C THR A 57 11.13 2.44 4.60
N GLY A 58 10.09 1.73 4.17
CA GLY A 58 8.96 1.32 5.01
C GLY A 58 7.71 2.17 4.87
N PHE A 59 7.84 3.37 4.29
CA PHE A 59 6.71 4.27 4.05
C PHE A 59 5.93 3.89 2.79
N TRP A 60 4.68 4.34 2.70
CA TRP A 60 3.75 3.94 1.67
C TRP A 60 3.54 5.01 0.62
N ASN A 61 3.08 4.59 -0.55
CA ASN A 61 2.73 5.40 -1.70
C ASN A 61 1.53 4.76 -2.39
N ASP A 62 0.59 5.55 -2.87
CA ASP A 62 -0.40 5.09 -3.83
C ASP A 62 0.22 5.13 -5.23
N ALA A 63 0.15 4.03 -5.95
CA ALA A 63 0.73 3.89 -7.28
C ALA A 63 -0.25 3.24 -8.24
N LYS A 64 0.01 3.39 -9.54
CA LYS A 64 -0.76 2.72 -10.60
C LYS A 64 -0.78 1.21 -10.39
N CYS A 65 -1.97 0.66 -10.14
CA CYS A 65 -2.20 -0.76 -9.88
C CYS A 65 -1.60 -1.70 -10.95
N ALA A 66 -1.49 -1.24 -12.20
CA ALA A 66 -0.98 -2.03 -13.32
C ALA A 66 0.56 -2.25 -13.28
N LEU A 67 1.30 -1.61 -12.36
CA LEU A 67 2.74 -1.83 -12.24
C LEU A 67 3.04 -3.25 -11.75
N ALA A 68 4.01 -3.89 -12.41
CA ALA A 68 4.50 -5.20 -12.00
C ALA A 68 5.38 -5.06 -10.75
N ARG A 69 4.83 -5.38 -9.58
CA ARG A 69 5.55 -5.43 -8.29
C ARG A 69 5.27 -6.76 -7.58
N PRO A 70 6.20 -7.24 -6.74
CA PRO A 70 5.90 -8.33 -5.83
C PRO A 70 4.90 -7.88 -4.76
N THR A 71 4.18 -8.83 -4.17
CA THR A 71 3.15 -8.58 -3.15
C THR A 71 3.57 -9.12 -1.78
N ILE A 72 3.07 -8.50 -0.70
CA ILE A 72 3.18 -9.03 0.66
C ILE A 72 1.84 -9.70 1.00
N CYS A 73 1.88 -10.95 1.47
CA CYS A 73 0.70 -11.68 1.92
C CYS A 73 0.65 -11.71 3.46
N GLU A 74 -0.54 -11.54 4.01
CA GLU A 74 -0.83 -11.85 5.41
C GLU A 74 -1.21 -13.33 5.53
N SER A 75 -0.75 -13.99 6.59
CA SER A 75 -1.21 -15.30 7.00
C SER A 75 -1.60 -15.26 8.48
N PRO A 76 -2.68 -15.96 8.89
CA PRO A 76 -3.01 -16.10 10.30
C PRO A 76 -1.80 -16.57 11.11
N ALA A 77 -1.65 -16.04 12.32
CA ALA A 77 -0.69 -16.60 13.26
C ALA A 77 -1.03 -18.08 13.53
N PRO A 78 -0.02 -18.94 13.74
CA PRO A 78 -0.24 -20.34 14.13
C PRO A 78 -1.11 -20.49 15.40
#